data_AF-A0A9D9MWF3-F1
#
_entry.id   AF-A0A9D9MWF3-F1
#
_cell.length_a   1.000
_cell.length_b   1.000
_cell.length_c   1.000
_cell.angle_alpha   90.00
_cell.angle_beta   90.00
_cell.angle_gamma   90.00
#
_symmetry.space_group_name_H-M   'P 1'
#
loop_
_entity.id
_entity.type
_entity.pdbx_description
1 polymer ?
#
loop_
_entity_poly.entity_id
_entity_poly.type
_entity_poly.pdbx_seq_one_letter_code
_entity_poly.pdbx_strand_id
1 'polypeptide(L)'
;MLIIFKSPACGDVTLFESNASQALGVLGKDAGARRGVVTVEQLPAATSALRAAIAADRLKHRCPPADDADDTEAPGGSVAFYQRAVPLLALLEHALKEGTPVTWGV
;
A
#
# COMPACT_ATOMS: atom_id res chain seq x y z
N MET A 1 0.63 -13.58 -7.91
CA MET A 1 2.11 -13.40 -7.93
C MET A 1 2.50 -12.31 -6.93
N LEU A 2 3.79 -12.16 -6.61
CA LEU A 2 4.29 -11.11 -5.71
C LEU A 2 4.91 -9.97 -6.54
N ILE A 3 4.66 -8.73 -6.15
CA ILE A 3 5.27 -7.52 -6.71
C ILE A 3 6.19 -6.93 -5.64
N ILE A 4 7.42 -6.61 -6.04
CA ILE A 4 8.42 -5.99 -5.17
C ILE A 4 8.53 -4.52 -5.57
N PHE A 5 8.24 -3.63 -4.61
CA PHE A 5 8.50 -2.21 -4.69
C PHE A 5 9.91 -1.97 -4.16
N LYS A 6 10.79 -1.46 -5.00
CA LYS A 6 12.16 -1.11 -4.65
C LYS A 6 12.27 0.40 -4.45
N SER A 7 12.92 0.79 -3.37
CA SER A 7 13.36 2.16 -3.16
C SER A 7 14.79 2.17 -2.65
N PRO A 8 15.70 2.96 -3.25
CA PRO A 8 17.06 3.07 -2.75
C PRO A 8 17.15 3.70 -1.36
N ALA A 9 16.08 4.37 -0.89
CA ALA A 9 16.06 5.05 0.40
C ALA A 9 15.70 4.17 1.62
N CYS A 10 14.93 3.08 1.44
CA CYS A 10 14.34 2.36 2.58
C CYS A 10 14.20 0.84 2.38
N GLY A 11 14.77 0.29 1.30
CA GLY A 11 14.71 -1.13 0.99
C GLY A 11 13.47 -1.53 0.19
N ASP A 12 13.24 -2.84 0.14
CA ASP A 12 12.25 -3.45 -0.74
C ASP A 12 10.98 -3.85 0.02
N VAL A 13 9.81 -3.44 -0.48
CA VAL A 13 8.50 -3.85 0.04
C VAL A 13 7.85 -4.81 -0.93
N THR A 14 7.62 -6.04 -0.47
CA THR A 14 6.94 -7.07 -1.26
C THR A 14 5.46 -7.11 -0.92
N LEU A 15 4.61 -6.99 -1.94
CA LEU A 15 3.15 -7.08 -1.82
C LEU A 15 2.60 -8.15 -2.77
N PHE A 16 1.48 -8.77 -2.39
CA PHE A 16 0.71 -9.58 -3.33
C PHE A 16 0.20 -8.72 -4.48
N GLU A 17 0.16 -9.27 -5.69
CA GLU A 17 -0.32 -8.60 -6.90
C GLU A 17 -1.68 -7.92 -6.67
N SER A 18 -2.65 -8.61 -6.06
CA SER A 18 -3.97 -8.03 -5.74
C SER A 18 -3.87 -6.80 -4.83
N ASN A 19 -2.96 -6.80 -3.85
CA ASN A 19 -2.74 -5.68 -2.94
C ASN A 19 -2.00 -4.54 -3.62
N ALA A 20 -0.99 -4.86 -4.42
CA ALA A 20 -0.22 -3.90 -5.21
C ALA A 20 -1.14 -3.20 -6.22
N SER A 21 -1.99 -3.94 -6.94
CA SER A 21 -3.01 -3.40 -7.83
C SER A 21 -3.98 -2.45 -7.12
N GLN A 22 -4.45 -2.82 -5.91
CA GLN A 22 -5.31 -1.96 -5.13
C GLN A 22 -4.60 -0.66 -4.69
N ALA A 23 -3.34 -0.76 -4.23
CA ALA A 23 -2.54 0.40 -3.88
C ALA A 23 -2.25 1.29 -5.09
N LEU A 24 -1.90 0.70 -6.24
CA LEU A 24 -1.67 1.42 -7.49
C LEU A 24 -2.93 2.14 -7.98
N GLY A 25 -4.10 1.49 -7.88
CA GLY A 25 -5.38 2.12 -8.19
C GLY A 25 -5.65 3.35 -7.30
N VAL A 26 -5.35 3.26 -5.99
CA VAL A 26 -5.42 4.40 -5.07
C VAL A 26 -4.45 5.52 -5.45
N LEU A 27 -3.25 5.15 -5.91
CA LEU A 27 -2.21 6.08 -6.35
C LEU A 27 -2.55 6.76 -7.69
N GLY A 28 -3.70 6.45 -8.32
CA GLY A 28 -4.06 6.91 -9.65
C GLY A 28 -3.14 6.35 -10.74
N LYS A 29 -2.44 5.25 -10.42
CA LYS A 29 -1.59 4.50 -11.34
C LYS A 29 -2.37 3.32 -11.89
N ASP A 30 -1.88 2.80 -13.00
CA ASP A 30 -2.50 1.66 -13.65
C ASP A 30 -2.44 0.44 -12.72
N ALA A 31 -3.59 0.04 -12.19
CA ALA A 31 -3.71 -1.08 -11.26
C ALA A 31 -3.27 -2.42 -11.89
N GLY A 32 -3.20 -2.48 -13.23
CA GLY A 32 -2.68 -3.62 -13.99
C GLY A 32 -1.20 -3.50 -14.37
N ALA A 33 -0.55 -2.36 -14.09
CA ALA A 33 0.86 -2.18 -14.43
C ALA A 33 1.74 -3.06 -13.54
N ARG A 34 2.21 -4.17 -14.13
CA ARG A 34 3.18 -5.09 -13.53
C ARG A 34 4.52 -4.42 -13.20
N ARG A 35 4.80 -3.28 -13.84
CA ARG A 35 6.05 -2.52 -13.72
C ARG A 35 5.78 -1.04 -13.88
N GLY A 36 6.48 -0.23 -13.10
CA GLY A 36 6.34 1.22 -13.15
C GLY A 36 7.25 1.96 -12.18
N VAL A 37 7.13 3.27 -12.18
CA VAL A 37 7.90 4.18 -11.34
C VAL A 37 7.01 5.30 -10.78
N VAL A 38 7.20 5.60 -9.51
CA VAL A 38 6.73 6.83 -8.86
C VAL A 38 7.93 7.77 -8.81
N THR A 39 7.86 8.86 -9.58
CA THR A 39 8.91 9.87 -9.59
C THR A 39 8.84 10.72 -8.32
N VAL A 40 9.93 11.41 -7.99
CA VAL A 40 10.04 12.24 -6.77
C VAL A 40 8.94 13.30 -6.70
N GLU A 41 8.58 13.87 -7.85
CA GLU A 41 7.49 14.85 -7.98
C GLU A 41 6.11 14.26 -7.69
N GLN A 42 5.95 12.95 -7.89
CA GLN A 42 4.70 12.22 -7.65
C GLN A 42 4.62 11.65 -6.23
N LEU A 43 5.74 11.48 -5.53
CA LEU A 43 5.78 10.97 -4.15
C LEU A 43 4.90 11.75 -3.16
N PRO A 44 4.85 13.09 -3.14
CA PRO A 44 4.01 13.79 -2.16
C PRO A 44 2.52 13.55 -2.42
N ALA A 45 2.10 13.56 -3.69
CA ALA A 45 0.72 13.25 -4.08
C ALA A 45 0.36 11.78 -3.79
N ALA A 46 1.27 10.86 -4.13
CA ALA A 46 1.14 9.43 -3.88
C ALA A 46 1.00 9.10 -2.39
N THR A 47 1.86 9.68 -1.55
CA THR A 47 1.84 9.51 -0.09
C THR A 47 0.52 9.99 0.50
N SER A 48 0.05 11.16 0.07
CA SER A 48 -1.22 11.73 0.52
C SER A 48 -2.43 10.86 0.12
N ALA A 49 -2.48 10.43 -1.13
CA ALA A 49 -3.53 9.54 -1.64
C ALA A 49 -3.57 8.20 -0.90
N LEU A 50 -2.39 7.58 -0.69
CA LEU A 50 -2.29 6.32 0.03
C LEU A 50 -2.71 6.48 1.50
N ARG A 51 -2.28 7.56 2.18
CA ARG A 51 -2.68 7.87 3.55
C ARG A 51 -4.20 8.05 3.66
N ALA A 52 -4.82 8.77 2.72
CA ALA A 52 -6.26 8.97 2.68
C ALA A 52 -7.02 7.65 2.48
N ALA A 53 -6.55 6.79 1.58
CA ALA A 53 -7.16 5.48 1.37
C ALA A 53 -7.01 4.55 2.59
N ILE A 54 -5.84 4.54 3.24
CA ILE A 54 -5.62 3.82 4.50
C ILE A 54 -6.59 4.31 5.58
N ALA A 55 -6.78 5.62 5.70
CA ALA A 55 -7.72 6.19 6.68
C ALA A 55 -9.18 5.82 6.36
N ALA A 56 -9.58 5.89 5.08
CA ALA A 56 -10.91 5.51 4.63
C ALA A 56 -11.19 4.01 4.84
N ASP A 57 -10.23 3.15 4.53
CA ASP A 57 -10.31 1.70 4.75
C ASP A 57 -10.38 1.37 6.25
N ARG A 58 -9.54 2.03 7.05
CA ARG A 58 -9.59 1.91 8.52
C ARG A 58 -10.95 2.29 9.08
N LEU A 59 -11.57 3.37 8.59
CA LEU A 59 -12.91 3.79 9.02
C LEU A 59 -13.98 2.73 8.68
N LYS A 60 -13.91 2.14 7.48
CA LYS A 60 -14.80 1.05 7.06
C LYS A 60 -14.65 -0.20 7.93
N HIS A 61 -13.42 -0.54 8.31
CA HIS A 61 -13.12 -1.68 9.17
C HIS A 61 -13.34 -1.40 10.67
N ARG A 62 -13.45 -0.14 11.09
CA ARG A 62 -13.69 0.26 12.49
C ARG A 62 -15.18 0.33 12.84
N CYS A 63 -16.08 0.19 11.87
CA CYS A 63 -17.50 0.02 12.10
C CYS A 63 -17.82 -1.48 12.01
N PRO A 64 -17.88 -2.22 13.12
CA PRO A 64 -18.38 -3.58 13.05
C PRO A 64 -19.88 -3.50 12.70
N PRO A 65 -20.43 -4.34 11.82
CA PRO A 65 -21.80 -4.78 12.07
C PRO A 65 -21.81 -5.35 13.48
N ALA A 66 -22.76 -4.94 14.32
CA ALA A 66 -22.94 -5.54 15.63
C ALA A 66 -23.39 -7.00 15.44
N ASP A 67 -22.44 -7.89 15.22
CA ASP A 67 -22.53 -9.29 15.57
C ASP A 67 -21.13 -9.89 15.64
N ASP A 68 -20.93 -10.66 16.71
CA ASP A 68 -19.78 -11.50 17.03
C ASP A 68 -18.47 -10.81 17.44
N ALA A 69 -18.35 -10.74 18.77
CA ALA A 69 -17.10 -10.98 19.45
C ALA A 69 -16.56 -12.35 19.03
N ASP A 70 -15.55 -12.38 18.17
CA ASP A 70 -14.74 -13.58 18.00
C ASP A 70 -13.30 -13.20 17.67
N ASP A 71 -12.50 -13.25 18.72
CA ASP A 71 -11.06 -13.41 18.68
C ASP A 71 -10.75 -14.83 18.19
N THR A 72 -11.09 -15.14 16.94
CA THR A 72 -10.74 -16.41 16.30
C THR A 72 -9.80 -16.18 15.14
N GLU A 73 -8.62 -16.75 15.32
CA GLU A 73 -7.69 -17.16 14.29
C GLU A 73 -8.43 -17.92 13.17
N ALA A 74 -8.87 -17.21 12.14
CA ALA A 74 -9.27 -17.82 10.89
C ALA A 74 -7.99 -18.29 10.14
N PRO A 75 -7.86 -19.57 9.76
CA PRO A 75 -6.72 -20.03 8.98
C PRO A 75 -6.84 -19.44 7.57
N GLY A 76 -6.22 -18.28 7.36
CA GLY A 76 -6.33 -17.49 6.12
C GLY A 76 -6.92 -16.08 6.28
N GLY A 77 -6.82 -15.46 7.46
CA GLY A 77 -7.29 -14.10 7.73
C GLY A 77 -6.85 -13.08 6.68
N SER A 78 -7.82 -12.51 5.95
CA SER A 78 -7.59 -11.44 5.00
C SER A 78 -7.22 -10.15 5.75
N VAL A 79 -5.93 -10.01 6.07
CA VAL A 79 -5.34 -8.77 6.62
C VAL A 79 -5.88 -7.57 5.83
N ALA A 80 -6.44 -6.59 6.53
CA ALA A 80 -7.12 -5.46 5.90
C ALA A 80 -6.14 -4.61 5.05
N PHE A 81 -6.66 -3.90 4.04
CA PHE A 81 -5.82 -3.07 3.17
C PHE A 81 -5.03 -2.04 3.96
N TYR A 82 -5.64 -1.39 4.95
CA TYR A 82 -4.96 -0.42 5.81
C TYR A 82 -3.76 -0.99 6.56
N GLN A 83 -3.78 -2.28 6.94
CA GLN A 83 -2.68 -2.94 7.65
C GLN A 83 -1.54 -3.31 6.69
N ARG A 84 -1.89 -3.72 5.46
CA ARG A 84 -0.94 -4.11 4.41
C ARG A 84 -0.27 -2.92 3.71
N ALA A 85 -0.96 -1.78 3.63
CA ALA A 85 -0.46 -0.58 2.96
C ALA A 85 0.48 0.27 3.85
N VAL A 86 0.59 -0.02 5.15
CA VAL A 86 1.53 0.64 6.07
C VAL A 86 2.99 0.56 5.60
N PRO A 87 3.57 -0.62 5.27
CA PRO A 87 4.95 -0.70 4.80
C PRO A 87 5.17 0.07 3.50
N LEU A 88 4.19 0.09 2.58
CA LEU A 88 4.28 0.86 1.34
C LEU A 88 4.24 2.38 1.62
N LEU A 89 3.39 2.82 2.55
CA LEU A 89 3.35 4.22 2.98
C LEU A 89 4.68 4.66 3.60
N ALA A 90 5.25 3.85 4.50
CA ALA A 90 6.54 4.14 5.12
C ALA A 90 7.67 4.25 4.08
N LEU A 91 7.65 3.38 3.06
CA LEU A 91 8.58 3.43 1.93
C LEU A 91 8.41 4.71 1.11
N LEU A 92 7.18 5.12 0.80
CA LEU A 92 6.92 6.39 0.08
C LEU A 92 7.33 7.62 0.90
N GLU A 93 7.09 7.62 2.22
CA GLU A 93 7.51 8.70 3.13
C GLU A 93 9.04 8.81 3.20
N HIS A 94 9.77 7.69 3.27
CA HIS A 94 11.23 7.69 3.23
C HIS A 94 11.76 8.13 1.86
N ALA A 95 11.19 7.59 0.78
CA ALA A 95 11.55 7.98 -0.58
C ALA A 95 11.34 9.48 -0.81
N LEU A 96 10.29 10.06 -0.24
CA LEU A 96 10.02 11.50 -0.28
C LEU A 96 11.08 12.29 0.48
N LYS A 97 11.48 11.82 1.67
CA LYS A 97 12.49 12.46 2.52
C LYS A 97 13.87 12.46 1.87
N GLU A 98 14.25 11.38 1.21
CA GLU A 98 15.54 11.25 0.53
C GLU A 98 15.52 11.74 -0.93
N GLY A 99 14.34 12.04 -1.47
CA GLY A 99 14.18 12.49 -2.86
C GLY A 99 14.51 11.38 -3.87
N THR A 100 14.19 10.13 -3.55
CA THR A 100 14.47 8.98 -4.42
C THR A 100 13.22 8.44 -5.10
N PRO A 101 13.26 8.06 -6.39
CA PRO A 101 12.12 7.42 -7.03
C PRO A 101 11.86 6.02 -6.47
N VAL A 102 10.60 5.57 -6.56
CA VAL A 102 10.18 4.22 -6.18
C VAL A 102 9.80 3.45 -7.44
N THR A 103 10.40 2.28 -7.66
CA THR A 103 10.11 1.43 -8.81
C THR A 103 9.49 0.11 -8.38
N TRP A 104 8.75 -0.55 -9.27
CA TRP A 104 8.27 -1.91 -9.05
C TRP A 104 8.33 -2.73 -10.33
N GLY A 105 8.42 -4.06 -10.19
CA GLY A 105 8.40 -4.99 -11.32
C GLY A 105 9.70 -5.09 -12.11
N VAL A 106 10.85 -4.90 -11.44
CA VAL A 106 12.19 -5.17 -11.98
C VAL A 106 12.57 -6.63 -11.88
#